data_AF-A0A7J2U1H7-F1
#
_entry.id   AF-A0A7J2U1H7-F1
#
_cell.length_a   1.000
_cell.length_b   1.000
_cell.length_c   1.000
_cell.angle_alpha   90.00
_cell.angle_beta   90.00
_cell.angle_gamma   90.00
#
_symmetry.space_group_name_H-M   'P 1'
#
loop_
_entity.id
_entity.type
_entity.pdbx_description
1 polymer ?
#
loop_
_entity_poly.entity_id
_entity_poly.type
_entity_poly.pdbx_seq_one_letter_code
_entity_poly.pdbx_strand_id
1 'polypeptide(L)' 'KLYLIEVKALAEYEDVEHFHNIAQVVEKILGRKADKLILIAIDIFEDALKRAEELGIDVIYGALIPSK' A
#
# COMPACT_ATOMS: atom_id res chain seq x y z
N LYS A 1 12.86 1.00 -14.35
CA LYS A 1 11.94 1.48 -13.30
C LYS A 1 11.20 0.27 -12.75
N LEU A 2 11.04 0.15 -11.44
CA LEU A 2 10.30 -0.93 -10.77
C LEU A 2 9.14 -0.33 -10.00
N TYR A 3 7.92 -0.73 -10.34
CA TYR A 3 6.70 -0.32 -9.64
C TYR A 3 6.07 -1.58 -9.06
N LEU A 4 5.73 -1.56 -7.77
CA LEU A 4 4.93 -2.60 -7.15
C LEU A 4 3.54 -2.02 -6.93
N ILE A 5 2.52 -2.77 -7.34
CA ILE A 5 1.13 -2.32 -7.29
C ILE A 5 0.29 -3.41 -6.64
N GLU A 6 -0.45 -3.06 -5.60
CA GLU A 6 -1.49 -3.88 -5.01
C GLU A 6 -2.86 -3.29 -5.33
N VAL A 7 -3.84 -4.16 -5.64
CA VAL A 7 -5.20 -3.76 -6.00
C VAL A 7 -6.18 -4.51 -5.11
N LYS A 8 -7.09 -3.78 -4.47
CA LYS A 8 -8.09 -4.30 -3.52
C LYS A 8 -9.47 -3.70 -3.77
N ALA A 9 -10.51 -4.41 -3.37
CA ALA A 9 -11.84 -3.82 -3.26
C ALA A 9 -11.90 -2.93 -2.00
N LEU A 10 -11.55 -3.49 -0.85
CA LEU A 10 -11.41 -2.79 0.43
C LEU A 10 -9.97 -2.93 0.92
N ALA A 11 -9.36 -1.82 1.34
CA ALA A 11 -8.04 -1.81 1.94
C ALA A 11 -8.12 -1.56 3.46
N GLU A 12 -7.65 -2.52 4.23
CA GLU A 12 -7.53 -2.48 5.69
C GLU A 12 -6.09 -2.18 6.13
N TYR A 13 -5.89 -1.88 7.41
CA TYR A 13 -4.57 -1.56 7.96
C TYR A 13 -3.56 -2.70 7.72
N GLU A 14 -3.99 -3.94 7.93
CA GLU A 14 -3.16 -5.13 7.73
C GLU A 14 -2.79 -5.35 6.26
N ASP A 15 -3.63 -4.95 5.31
CA ASP A 15 -3.29 -5.01 3.88
C ASP A 15 -2.10 -4.11 3.57
N VAL A 16 -2.06 -2.90 4.13
CA VAL A 16 -0.98 -1.93 3.94
C VAL A 16 0.34 -2.47 4.51
N GLU A 17 0.31 -3.01 5.73
CA GLU A 17 1.47 -3.65 6.35
C GLU A 17 1.96 -4.85 5.55
N HIS A 18 1.03 -5.69 5.07
CA HIS A 18 1.35 -6.84 4.25
C HIS A 18 2.02 -6.43 2.94
N PHE A 19 1.44 -5.45 2.24
CA PHE A 19 1.99 -4.93 1.00
C PHE A 19 3.41 -4.41 1.17
N HIS A 20 3.66 -3.63 2.23
CA HIS A 20 4.99 -3.13 2.52
C HIS A 20 5.99 -4.26 2.80
N ASN A 21 5.61 -5.27 3.59
CA ASN A 21 6.46 -6.42 3.88
C ASN A 21 6.83 -7.19 2.60
N ILE A 22 5.87 -7.43 1.70
CA ILE A 22 6.12 -8.05 0.40
C ILE A 22 7.08 -7.19 -0.44
N ALA A 23 6.88 -5.87 -0.46
CA ALA A 23 7.79 -4.96 -1.15
C ALA A 23 9.22 -5.09 -0.63
N GLN A 24 9.44 -5.12 0.69
CA GLN A 24 10.77 -5.30 1.27
C GLN A 24 11.43 -6.62 0.85
N VAL A 25 10.66 -7.71 0.79
CA VAL A 25 11.15 -9.02 0.32
C VAL A 25 11.57 -8.94 -1.15
N VAL A 26 10.73 -8.35 -2.01
CA VAL A 26 11.04 -8.18 -3.44
C VAL A 26 12.30 -7.34 -3.63
N GLU A 27 12.42 -6.23 -2.91
CA GLU A 27 13.59 -5.36 -2.97
C GLU A 27 14.88 -6.07 -2.57
N LYS A 28 14.82 -6.91 -1.52
CA LYS A 28 15.96 -7.72 -1.08
C LYS A 28 16.39 -8.75 -2.13
N ILE A 29 15.43 -9.43 -2.77
CA ILE A 29 15.71 -10.42 -3.82
C ILE A 29 16.34 -9.75 -5.05
N LEU A 30 15.83 -8.58 -5.43
CA LEU A 30 16.31 -7.86 -6.62
C LEU A 30 17.54 -6.99 -6.37
N GLY A 31 17.96 -6.84 -5.11
CA GLY A 31 19.11 -6.00 -4.74
C GLY A 31 18.90 -4.51 -5.00
N ARG A 32 17.64 -4.04 -5.06
CA ARG A 32 17.30 -2.65 -5.35
C ARG A 32 15.95 -2.27 -4.75
N LYS A 33 15.76 -0.98 -4.46
CA LYS A 33 14.47 -0.42 -4.07
C LYS A 33 13.49 -0.33 -5.24
N ALA A 34 12.20 -0.45 -4.95
CA ALA A 34 11.15 -0.06 -5.89
C ALA A 34 11.20 1.47 -6.09
N ASP A 35 10.89 1.93 -7.30
CA ASP A 35 10.78 3.36 -7.60
C ASP A 35 9.50 3.95 -6.99
N LYS A 36 8.41 3.16 -6.91
CA LYS A 36 7.18 3.47 -6.14
C LYS A 36 6.48 2.20 -5.68
N LEU A 37 5.77 2.32 -4.56
CA LEU A 37 4.73 1.39 -4.11
C LEU A 37 3.38 2.07 -4.32
N ILE A 38 2.43 1.38 -4.93
CA ILE A 38 1.10 1.94 -5.24
C ILE A 38 0.03 0.99 -4.72
N LEU A 39 -0.89 1.49 -3.90
CA LEU A 39 -2.09 0.77 -3.48
C LEU A 39 -3.31 1.37 -4.18
N ILE A 40 -4.06 0.54 -4.89
CA ILE A 40 -5.31 0.93 -5.55
C ILE A 40 -6.47 0.24 -4.84
N ALA A 41 -7.43 1.00 -4.34
CA ALA A 41 -8.58 0.47 -3.63
C ALA A 41 -9.91 1.08 -4.12
N ILE A 42 -11.03 0.36 -4.02
CA ILE A 42 -12.35 1.02 -4.16
C ILE A 42 -12.63 1.77 -2.88
N ASP A 43 -12.53 1.09 -1.74
CA ASP A 43 -12.70 1.66 -0.41
C ASP A 43 -11.43 1.47 0.42
N ILE A 44 -11.12 2.43 1.29
CA ILE A 44 -10.00 2.34 2.24
C ILE A 44 -10.41 2.88 3.60
N PHE A 45 -9.97 2.22 4.68
CA PHE A 45 -10.13 2.77 6.03
C PHE A 45 -9.15 3.91 6.31
N GLU A 46 -9.55 4.86 7.17
CA GLU A 46 -8.76 6.05 7.49
C GLU A 46 -7.39 5.70 8.11
N ASP A 47 -7.35 4.73 9.01
CA ASP A 47 -6.11 4.20 9.60
C ASP A 47 -5.20 3.55 8.55
N ALA A 48 -5.77 2.81 7.60
CA ALA A 48 -5.03 2.22 6.49
C ALA A 48 -4.42 3.30 5.58
N LEU A 49 -5.20 4.33 5.21
CA LEU A 49 -4.69 5.45 4.40
C LEU A 49 -3.55 6.18 5.10
N LYS A 50 -3.75 6.53 6.38
CA LYS A 50 -2.70 7.18 7.19
C LYS A 50 -1.44 6.32 7.27
N ARG A 51 -1.60 5.01 7.43
CA ARG A 51 -0.48 4.09 7.49
C ARG A 51 0.27 4.00 6.16
N ALA A 52 -0.45 4.01 5.04
CA ALA A 52 0.15 4.00 3.72
C ALA A 52 1.01 5.26 3.49
N GLU A 53 0.53 6.44 3.93
CA GLU A 53 1.29 7.69 3.89
C GLU A 53 2.59 7.62 4.72
N GLU A 54 2.52 7.09 5.94
CA GLU A 54 3.69 6.89 6.81
C GLU A 54 4.77 6.00 6.17
N LEU A 55 4.34 5.03 5.36
CA LEU A 55 5.21 4.07 4.68
C LEU A 55 5.64 4.51 3.27
N GLY A 56 5.19 5.68 2.80
CA GLY A 56 5.50 6.19 1.47
C GLY A 56 4.87 5.38 0.33
N ILE A 57 3.68 4.80 0.57
CA ILE A 57 2.87 4.12 -0.43
C ILE A 57 1.91 5.14 -1.05
N ASP A 58 1.97 5.30 -2.38
CA ASP A 58 1.02 6.13 -3.10
C ASP A 58 -0.35 5.42 -3.13
N VAL A 59 -1.43 6.09 -2.71
CA VAL A 59 -2.77 5.49 -2.68
C VAL A 59 -3.69 6.15 -3.71
N ILE A 60 -4.41 5.32 -4.46
CA ILE A 60 -5.54 5.73 -5.30
C ILE A 60 -6.79 5.02 -4.77
N TYR A 61 -7.78 5.77 -4.30
CA TYR A 61 -8.98 5.20 -3.71
C TYR A 61 -10.26 5.87 -4.20
N GLY A 62 -11.38 5.14 -4.15
CA GLY A 62 -12.70 5.65 -4.47
C GLY A 62 -13.39 6.34 -3.29
N ALA A 63 -13.50 5.65 -2.15
CA ALA A 63 -14.07 6.18 -0.92
C ALA A 63 -13.19 5.94 0.31
N LEU A 64 -13.24 6.89 1.24
CA LEU A 64 -12.59 6.81 2.55
C LEU A 64 -13.64 6.43 3.60
N ILE A 65 -13.38 5.36 4.34
CA ILE A 65 -14.22 4.88 5.43
C ILE A 65 -13.60 5.34 6.75
N PRO A 66 -14.34 6.07 7.61
CA PRO A 66 -13.85 6.45 8.93
C PRO A 66 -13.51 5.21 9.77
N SER A 67 -12.37 5.23 10.44
CA SER A 67 -12.03 4.19 11.42
C SER A 67 -12.94 4.31 12.66
N LYS A 68 -13.17 3.19 13.35
CA LYS A 68 -13.97 3.16 14.59
C LYS A 68 -13.17 3.63 15.80
#